data_AF-A0A327KP98-F1
#
_entry.id   AF-A0A327KP98-F1
#
_cell.length_a   1.000
_cell.length_b   1.000
_cell.length_c   1.000
_cell.angle_alpha   90.00
_cell.angle_beta   90.00
_cell.angle_gamma   90.00
#
_symmetry.space_group_name_H-M   'P 1'
#
loop_
_entity.id
_entity.type
_entity.pdbx_description
1 polymer ?
#
loop_
_entity_poly.entity_id
_entity_poly.type
_entity_poly.pdbx_seq_one_letter_code
_entity_poly.pdbx_strand_id
1 'polypeptide(L)'
;MIMSITTINEIAARLAEFMLANVAMPGEERDERLAEMIAFLAPEDQAAAVAEAEATLKRLAADAAALNDAALTVIAIAGNLPTGARE
;
A
#
# COMPACT_ATOMS: atom_id res chain seq x y z
N MET A 1 -20.98 21.16 13.88
CA MET A 1 -20.19 20.68 12.74
C MET A 1 -18.87 20.21 13.33
N ILE A 2 -18.67 18.90 13.50
CA ILE A 2 -17.45 18.38 14.11
C ILE A 2 -16.38 18.43 13.03
N MET A 3 -15.49 19.41 13.16
CA MET A 3 -14.31 19.59 12.34
C MET A 3 -13.34 18.48 12.76
N SER A 4 -13.43 17.31 12.11
CA SER A 4 -12.54 16.19 12.39
C SER A 4 -11.11 16.61 12.06
N ILE A 5 -10.27 16.73 13.09
CA ILE A 5 -8.83 16.88 12.97
C ILE A 5 -8.34 15.59 12.30
N THR A 6 -8.27 15.58 10.98
CA THR A 6 -7.72 14.43 10.24
C THR A 6 -6.22 14.47 10.49
N THR A 7 -5.68 13.45 11.12
CA THR A 7 -4.25 13.41 11.45
C THR A 7 -3.42 13.18 10.18
N ILE A 8 -2.16 13.60 10.18
CA ILE A 8 -1.25 13.35 9.05
C ILE A 8 -1.20 11.85 8.72
N ASN A 9 -1.24 10.98 9.73
CA ASN A 9 -1.26 9.52 9.56
C ASN A 9 -2.50 9.02 8.79
N GLU A 10 -3.69 9.58 9.04
CA GLU A 10 -4.91 9.21 8.32
C GLU A 10 -4.87 9.68 6.87
N ILE A 11 -4.29 10.85 6.61
CA ILE A 11 -4.09 11.35 5.24
C ILE A 11 -3.07 10.48 4.51
N ALA A 12 -1.94 10.17 5.13
CA ALA A 12 -0.92 9.30 4.58
C ALA A 12 -1.46 7.91 4.24
N ALA A 13 -2.27 7.33 5.12
CA ALA A 13 -2.95 6.06 4.87
C ALA A 13 -3.88 6.14 3.66
N ARG A 14 -4.69 7.20 3.55
CA ARG A 14 -5.57 7.41 2.39
C ARG A 14 -4.81 7.59 1.08
N LEU A 15 -3.67 8.29 1.10
CA LEU A 15 -2.81 8.43 -0.07
C LEU A 15 -2.23 7.08 -0.50
N ALA A 16 -1.75 6.27 0.47
CA ALA A 16 -1.24 4.93 0.21
C ALA A 16 -2.34 4.00 -0.35
N GLU A 17 -3.54 4.02 0.23
CA GLU A 17 -4.70 3.26 -0.26
C GLU A 17 -5.09 3.68 -1.69
N PHE A 18 -5.14 4.98 -1.96
CA PHE A 18 -5.42 5.51 -3.29
C PHE A 18 -4.38 4.99 -4.30
N MET A 19 -3.10 5.06 -3.95
CA MET A 19 -2.01 4.58 -4.81
C MET A 19 -2.10 3.09 -5.13
N LEU A 20 -2.45 2.26 -4.14
CA LEU A 20 -2.60 0.82 -4.33
C LEU A 20 -3.83 0.49 -5.18
N ALA A 21 -4.96 1.15 -4.94
CA ALA A 21 -6.20 0.92 -5.68
C ALA A 21 -6.10 1.37 -7.14
N ASN A 22 -5.23 2.34 -7.46
CA ASN A 22 -5.13 2.98 -8.76
C ASN A 22 -3.76 2.74 -9.43
N VAL A 23 -3.08 1.63 -9.13
CA VAL A 23 -1.78 1.29 -9.74
C VAL A 23 -1.82 1.21 -11.28
N ALA A 24 -2.98 0.85 -11.85
CA ALA A 24 -3.19 0.76 -13.29
C ALA A 24 -3.61 2.10 -13.95
N MET A 25 -3.85 3.15 -13.16
CA MET A 25 -4.20 4.47 -13.66
C MET A 25 -2.99 5.11 -14.39
N PRO A 26 -3.21 5.89 -15.46
CA PRO A 26 -2.16 6.69 -16.08
C PRO A 26 -1.46 7.58 -15.04
N GLY A 27 -0.13 7.71 -15.16
CA GLY A 27 0.68 8.45 -14.20
C GLY A 27 0.20 9.88 -13.99
N GLU A 28 -0.03 10.62 -15.08
CA GLU A 28 -0.49 12.01 -15.02
C GLU A 28 -1.82 12.17 -14.29
N GLU A 29 -2.83 11.34 -14.60
CA GLU A 29 -4.14 11.40 -13.93
C GLU A 29 -4.03 11.06 -12.43
N ARG A 30 -3.18 10.08 -12.09
CA ARG A 30 -2.96 9.68 -10.70
C ARG A 30 -2.27 10.78 -9.90
N ASP A 31 -1.30 11.44 -10.50
CA ASP A 31 -0.53 12.52 -9.86
C ASP A 31 -1.42 13.76 -9.66
N GLU A 32 -2.29 14.10 -10.62
CA GLU A 32 -3.30 15.16 -10.47
C GLU A 32 -4.25 14.86 -9.30
N ARG A 33 -4.80 13.64 -9.24
CA ARG A 33 -5.70 13.22 -8.14
C ARG A 33 -5.01 13.23 -6.78
N LEU A 34 -3.74 12.82 -6.72
CA LEU A 34 -2.94 12.93 -5.49
C LEU A 34 -2.76 14.38 -5.06
N ALA A 35 -2.46 15.28 -5.99
CA ALA A 35 -2.33 16.70 -5.72
C ALA A 35 -3.63 17.29 -5.17
N GLU A 36 -4.79 16.93 -5.76
CA GLU A 36 -6.11 17.32 -5.26
C GLU A 36 -6.36 16.85 -3.82
N MET A 37 -5.94 15.62 -3.49
CA MET A 37 -6.11 15.03 -2.15
C MET A 37 -5.33 15.76 -1.05
N ILE A 38 -4.25 16.47 -1.37
CA ILE A 38 -3.43 17.18 -0.37
C ILE A 38 -3.50 18.70 -0.52
N ALA A 39 -4.17 19.23 -1.55
CA ALA A 39 -4.24 20.66 -1.85
C ALA A 39 -4.82 21.52 -0.72
N PHE A 40 -5.64 20.94 0.16
CA PHE A 40 -6.23 21.65 1.29
C PHE A 40 -5.28 21.80 2.50
N LEU A 41 -4.14 21.13 2.49
CA LEU A 41 -3.15 21.15 3.56
C LEU A 41 -2.14 22.30 3.39
N ALA A 42 -1.54 22.73 4.50
CA ALA A 42 -0.38 23.59 4.46
C ALA A 42 0.81 22.87 3.78
N PRO A 43 1.72 23.58 3.08
CA PRO A 43 2.82 22.95 2.35
C PRO A 43 3.69 22.00 3.19
N GLU A 44 3.92 22.33 4.46
CA GLU A 44 4.63 21.48 5.42
C GLU A 44 3.92 20.16 5.71
N ASP A 45 2.59 20.20 5.83
CA ASP A 45 1.75 19.03 6.09
C ASP A 45 1.60 18.16 4.84
N GLN A 46 1.59 18.77 3.66
CA GLN A 46 1.63 18.05 2.37
C GLN A 46 2.89 17.18 2.27
N ALA A 47 4.05 17.78 2.53
CA ALA A 47 5.33 17.06 2.48
C ALA A 47 5.38 15.92 3.50
N ALA A 48 4.90 16.16 4.73
CA ALA A 48 4.82 15.14 5.76
C ALA A 48 3.87 13.99 5.39
N ALA A 49 2.68 14.30 4.87
CA ALA A 49 1.70 13.29 4.46
C ALA A 49 2.22 12.42 3.31
N VAL A 50 2.91 13.01 2.33
CA VAL A 50 3.53 12.27 1.21
C VAL A 50 4.66 11.37 1.70
N ALA A 51 5.55 11.88 2.56
CA ALA A 51 6.66 11.09 3.10
C ALA A 51 6.17 9.88 3.92
N GLU A 52 5.14 10.07 4.75
CA GLU A 52 4.55 9.00 5.56
C GLU A 52 3.80 7.98 4.68
N ALA A 53 3.12 8.44 3.61
CA ALA A 53 2.49 7.55 2.64
C ALA A 53 3.54 6.69 1.91
N GLU A 54 4.67 7.28 1.51
CA GLU A 54 5.79 6.56 0.90
C GLU A 54 6.36 5.50 1.85
N ALA A 55 6.58 5.85 3.12
CA ALA A 55 7.05 4.90 4.15
C ALA A 55 6.07 3.73 4.33
N THR A 56 4.77 4.03 4.35
CA THR A 56 3.71 3.02 4.44
C THR A 56 3.72 2.08 3.23
N LEU A 57 3.83 2.62 2.01
CA LEU A 57 3.89 1.83 0.78
C LEU A 57 5.15 0.94 0.74
N LYS A 58 6.31 1.45 1.17
CA LYS A 58 7.55 0.65 1.27
C LYS A 58 7.41 -0.52 2.22
N ARG A 59 6.80 -0.31 3.39
CA ARG A 59 6.52 -1.37 4.36
C ARG A 59 5.58 -2.43 3.78
N LEU A 60 4.49 -2.00 3.16
CA LEU A 60 3.53 -2.91 2.50
C LEU A 60 4.18 -3.73 1.40
N ALA A 61 5.09 -3.13 0.61
CA ALA A 61 5.84 -3.85 -0.41
C ALA A 61 6.76 -4.92 0.20
N ALA A 62 7.44 -4.61 1.32
CA ALA A 62 8.27 -5.57 2.04
C ALA A 62 7.43 -6.73 2.62
N ASP A 63 6.30 -6.41 3.25
CA ASP A 63 5.38 -7.41 3.80
C ASP A 63 4.81 -8.33 2.71
N ALA A 64 4.44 -7.76 1.55
CA ALA A 64 3.96 -8.53 0.40
C ALA A 64 5.04 -9.46 -0.17
N ALA A 65 6.29 -9.00 -0.25
CA ALA A 65 7.42 -9.82 -0.68
C ALA A 65 7.67 -10.99 0.28
N ALA A 66 7.66 -10.74 1.59
CA ALA A 66 7.81 -11.78 2.61
C ALA A 66 6.67 -12.81 2.56
N LEU A 67 5.43 -12.35 2.38
CA LEU A 67 4.28 -13.24 2.25
C LEU A 67 4.37 -14.11 1.00
N ASN A 68 4.83 -13.55 -0.13
CA ASN A 68 5.02 -14.30 -1.36
C ASN A 68 6.10 -15.39 -1.21
N ASP A 69 7.22 -15.09 -0.55
CA ASP A 69 8.27 -16.07 -0.25
C ASP A 69 7.76 -17.22 0.64
N ALA A 70 6.98 -16.88 1.67
CA ALA A 70 6.32 -17.87 2.51
C ALA A 70 5.35 -18.76 1.72
N ALA A 71 4.56 -18.19 0.82
CA ALA A 71 3.64 -18.94 -0.03
C ALA A 71 4.38 -19.89 -1.00
N LEU A 72 5.47 -19.44 -1.61
CA LEU A 72 6.32 -20.28 -2.46
C LEU A 72 6.93 -21.45 -1.67
N THR A 73 7.35 -21.21 -0.43
CA THR A 73 7.84 -22.26 0.48
C THR A 73 6.74 -23.29 0.75
N VAL A 74 5.51 -22.87 1.04
CA VAL A 74 4.37 -23.77 1.22
C VAL A 74 4.11 -24.62 -0.03
N ILE A 75 4.14 -24.01 -1.21
CA ILE A 75 3.94 -24.73 -2.49
C ILE A 75 5.05 -25.77 -2.71
N ALA A 76 6.31 -25.42 -2.45
CA ALA A 76 7.45 -26.34 -2.59
C ALA A 76 7.35 -27.53 -1.62
N ILE A 77 6.91 -27.29 -0.38
CA ILE A 77 6.66 -28.36 0.59
C ILE A 77 5.52 -29.25 0.10
N ALA A 78 4.41 -28.66 -0.34
CA ALA A 78 3.24 -29.40 -0.83
C ALA A 78 3.56 -30.27 -2.05
N GLY A 79 4.38 -29.77 -2.99
CA GLY A 79 4.84 -30.52 -4.16
C GLY A 79 5.74 -31.71 -3.83
N ASN A 80 6.36 -31.73 -2.65
CA ASN A 80 7.21 -32.82 -2.15
C ASN A 80 6.50 -33.76 -1.18
N LEU A 81 5.20 -33.55 -0.91
CA LEU A 81 4.44 -34.49 -0.09
C LEU A 81 4.25 -35.80 -0.87
N PRO A 82 4.55 -36.96 -0.28
CA PRO A 82 4.25 -38.24 -0.93
C PRO A 82 2.75 -38.30 -1.16
N THR A 83 2.34 -38.24 -2.42
CA THR A 83 0.99 -38.60 -2.85
C THR A 83 0.90 -40.10 -2.62
N GLY A 84 0.44 -40.49 -1.42
CA GLY A 84 0.20 -41.88 -1.08
C GLY A 84 -0.63 -42.50 -2.19
N ALA A 85 0.04 -43.27 -3.06
CA ALA A 85 -0.61 -44.20 -3.95
C ALA A 85 -1.39 -45.11 -3.02
N ARG A 86 -2.71 -44.93 -3.01
CA ARG A 86 -3.62 -45.94 -2.48
C ARG A 86 -3.50 -47.12 -3.43
N GLU A 87 -2.60 -48.04 -3.09
CA GLU A 87 -2.64 -49.42 -3.60
C GLU A 87 -3.91 -50.12 -3.11
#